data_AF-A0A8S8YK20-F1
#
_entry.id   AF-A0A8S8YK20-F1
#
_cell.length_a   1.000
_cell.length_b   1.000
_cell.length_c   1.000
_cell.angle_alpha   90.00
_cell.angle_beta   90.00
_cell.angle_gamma   90.00
#
_symmetry.space_group_name_H-M   'P 1'
#
loop_
_entity.id
_entity.type
_entity.pdbx_description
1 polymer ?
#
loop_
_entity_poly.entity_id
_entity_poly.type
_entity_poly.pdbx_seq_one_letter_code
_entity_poly.pdbx_strand_id
1 'polypeptide(L)'
;MGEGLEGVPMSMERMLEIPVSIVPTEAIRAMRIIGESRGWEMSRFQDSTLVHRWAIIVPIAKRARVLGLKVTDGEAKGLEIRSWSYVPGSSGRLSFVTFRIPEEFNEGWKEFLNQWTTKLPRCPWRWTFMRDR
;
A
#
# COMPACT_ATOMS: atom_id res chain seq x y z
N MET A 1 36.11 2.76 -29.83
CA MET A 1 35.44 3.81 -29.02
C MET A 1 34.01 3.32 -28.86
N GLY A 2 33.59 2.64 -27.80
CA GLY A 2 34.07 2.70 -26.43
C GLY A 2 33.19 3.61 -25.59
N GLU A 3 31.87 3.42 -25.61
CA GLU A 3 30.99 3.89 -24.54
C GLU A 3 30.04 2.73 -24.20
N GLY A 4 30.40 2.03 -23.13
CA GLY A 4 29.53 1.05 -22.50
C GLY A 4 28.33 1.80 -21.96
N LEU A 5 27.14 1.40 -22.38
CA LEU A 5 25.93 1.67 -21.63
C LEU A 5 26.10 0.94 -20.31
N GLU A 6 26.65 1.63 -19.30
CA GLU A 6 26.64 1.17 -17.93
C GLU A 6 25.18 0.86 -17.61
N GLY A 7 24.88 -0.45 -17.57
CA GLY A 7 23.61 -0.96 -17.13
C GLY A 7 23.46 -0.53 -15.67
N VAL A 8 22.82 0.61 -15.46
CA VAL A 8 22.19 0.90 -14.17
C VAL A 8 21.33 -0.33 -13.90
N PRO A 9 21.61 -1.11 -12.85
CA PRO A 9 20.73 -2.21 -12.52
C PRO A 9 19.36 -1.57 -12.29
N MET A 10 18.39 -1.84 -13.16
CA MET A 10 17.00 -1.62 -12.84
C MET A 10 16.73 -2.53 -11.66
N SER A 11 16.83 -2.00 -10.44
CA SER A 11 16.43 -2.72 -9.25
C SER A 11 14.99 -3.17 -9.48
N MET A 12 14.78 -4.50 -9.48
CA MET A 12 13.53 -5.07 -9.92
C MET A 12 12.53 -4.96 -8.77
N GLU A 13 11.80 -3.86 -8.72
CA GLU A 13 10.78 -3.65 -7.70
C GLU A 13 9.47 -4.33 -8.09
N ARG A 14 8.85 -5.05 -7.15
CA ARG A 14 7.52 -5.64 -7.35
C ARG A 14 6.44 -4.75 -6.76
N MET A 15 5.35 -4.60 -7.50
CA MET A 15 4.15 -3.89 -7.02
C MET A 15 3.04 -4.91 -6.71
N LEU A 16 2.46 -4.83 -5.52
CA LEU A 16 1.34 -5.66 -5.09
C LEU A 16 0.18 -4.77 -4.64
N GLU A 17 -0.89 -4.75 -5.42
CA GLU A 17 -2.15 -4.10 -5.03
C GLU A 17 -3.14 -5.12 -4.50
N ILE A 18 -3.73 -4.80 -3.35
CA ILE A 18 -4.58 -5.72 -2.59
C ILE A 18 -5.83 -4.97 -2.12
N PRO A 19 -7.05 -5.47 -2.42
CA PRO A 19 -8.25 -4.96 -1.77
C PRO A 19 -8.25 -5.41 -0.31
N VAL A 20 -8.45 -4.47 0.61
CA VAL A 20 -8.45 -4.71 2.05
C VAL A 20 -9.68 -4.12 2.71
N SER A 21 -10.06 -4.73 3.82
CA SER A 21 -11.26 -4.35 4.57
C SER A 21 -11.02 -3.21 5.59
N ILE A 22 -9.77 -2.98 5.99
CA ILE A 22 -9.34 -1.90 6.91
C ILE A 22 -9.47 -0.49 6.29
N VAL A 23 -9.37 0.58 7.09
CA VAL A 23 -9.27 1.95 6.57
C VAL A 23 -7.84 2.31 6.14
N PRO A 24 -7.65 3.24 5.19
CA PRO A 24 -6.30 3.63 4.76
C PRO A 24 -5.39 4.10 5.88
N THR A 25 -5.92 4.80 6.88
CA THR A 25 -5.14 5.29 8.02
C THR A 25 -4.61 4.14 8.89
N GLU A 26 -5.36 3.04 9.05
CA GLU A 26 -4.92 1.84 9.76
C GLU A 26 -3.76 1.16 9.04
N ALA A 27 -3.86 1.05 7.70
CA ALA A 27 -2.81 0.47 6.87
C ALA A 27 -1.48 1.22 7.05
N ILE A 28 -1.51 2.55 6.96
CA ILE A 28 -0.32 3.40 7.13
C ILE A 28 0.19 3.34 8.56
N ARG A 29 -0.70 3.37 9.56
CA ARG A 29 -0.32 3.31 10.97
C ARG A 29 0.40 2.01 11.31
N ALA A 30 -0.07 0.87 10.81
CA ALA A 30 0.55 -0.43 11.04
C ALA A 30 1.99 -0.48 10.50
N MET A 31 2.23 0.03 9.28
CA MET A 31 3.59 0.12 8.74
C MET A 31 4.47 1.06 9.56
N ARG A 32 3.94 2.22 9.97
CA ARG A 32 4.67 3.18 10.81
C ARG A 32 5.16 2.56 12.12
N ILE A 33 4.28 1.82 12.82
CA ILE A 33 4.64 1.14 14.07
C ILE A 33 5.79 0.15 13.86
N ILE A 34 5.76 -0.60 12.76
CA ILE A 34 6.82 -1.57 12.44
C ILE A 34 8.14 -0.85 12.16
N GLY A 35 8.12 0.17 11.31
CA GLY A 35 9.33 0.92 10.99
C GLY A 35 9.93 1.60 12.21
N GLU A 36 9.11 2.23 13.07
CA GLU A 36 9.59 2.83 14.32
C GLU A 36 10.21 1.78 15.25
N SER A 37 9.60 0.59 15.37
CA SER A 37 10.15 -0.50 16.19
C SER A 37 11.47 -1.10 15.66
N ARG A 38 11.73 -0.96 14.36
CA ARG A 38 12.96 -1.45 13.69
C ARG A 38 13.99 -0.34 13.45
N GLY A 39 13.72 0.88 13.91
CA GLY A 39 14.60 2.04 13.71
C GLY A 39 14.69 2.54 12.27
N TRP A 40 13.67 2.27 11.43
CA TRP A 40 13.64 2.73 10.05
C TRP A 40 13.26 4.21 9.96
N GLU A 41 13.99 4.95 9.12
CA GLU A 41 13.57 6.30 8.75
C GLU A 41 12.48 6.24 7.68
N MET A 42 11.42 7.02 7.85
CA MET A 42 10.26 6.98 6.97
C MET A 42 9.77 8.38 6.61
N SER A 43 9.42 8.56 5.34
CA SER A 43 8.80 9.77 4.81
C SER A 43 7.35 9.53 4.42
N ARG A 44 6.47 10.42 4.87
CA ARG A 44 5.05 10.41 4.52
C ARG A 44 4.81 11.28 3.30
N PHE A 45 4.00 10.80 2.37
CA PHE A 45 3.53 11.58 1.23
C PHE A 45 2.02 11.44 1.06
N GLN A 46 1.45 12.34 0.28
CA GLN A 46 0.04 12.31 -0.09
C GLN A 46 -0.05 12.48 -1.59
N ASP A 47 -0.86 11.63 -2.22
CA ASP A 47 -1.06 11.62 -3.66
C ASP A 47 -2.57 11.56 -3.96
N SER A 48 -2.95 11.58 -5.23
CA SER A 48 -4.32 11.39 -5.67
C SER A 48 -4.37 10.43 -6.84
N THR A 49 -5.14 9.35 -6.70
CA THR A 49 -5.33 8.37 -7.79
C THR A 49 -6.70 8.54 -8.44
N LEU A 50 -6.76 8.30 -9.75
CA LEU A 50 -8.02 8.24 -10.49
C LEU A 50 -8.62 6.85 -10.34
N VAL A 51 -9.82 6.79 -9.75
CA VAL A 51 -10.53 5.52 -9.56
C VAL A 51 -11.54 5.35 -10.70
N HIS A 52 -11.28 4.36 -11.56
CA HIS A 52 -12.23 3.97 -12.61
C HIS A 52 -13.35 3.11 -12.02
N ARG A 53 -14.60 3.57 -12.15
CA ARG A 53 -15.79 2.77 -11.84
C ARG A 53 -16.15 1.93 -13.06
N TRP A 54 -16.23 0.61 -12.89
CA TRP A 54 -16.94 -0.26 -13.84
C TRP A 54 -18.37 -0.41 -13.35
N ALA A 55 -19.23 0.53 -13.72
CA ALA A 55 -20.67 0.31 -13.74
C ALA A 55 -21.06 0.25 -15.22
N ILE A 56 -21.96 -0.66 -15.61
CA ILE A 56 -22.33 -0.96 -17.01
C ILE A 56 -22.77 0.29 -17.80
N ILE A 57 -23.02 1.44 -17.15
CA ILE A 57 -23.40 2.68 -17.80
C ILE A 57 -22.72 3.84 -17.01
N VAL A 58 -21.78 4.55 -17.65
CA VAL A 58 -21.04 5.77 -17.19
C VAL A 58 -19.83 5.59 -16.24
N PRO A 59 -18.59 5.84 -16.72
CA PRO A 59 -17.41 5.96 -15.86
C PRO A 59 -17.41 7.32 -15.13
N ILE A 60 -17.64 7.30 -13.81
CA ILE A 60 -17.45 8.48 -12.95
C ILE A 60 -16.08 8.36 -12.28
N ALA A 61 -15.05 8.95 -12.89
CA ALA A 61 -13.74 9.07 -12.27
C ALA A 61 -13.84 10.02 -11.07
N LYS A 62 -13.68 9.51 -9.85
CA LYS A 62 -13.49 10.35 -8.65
C LYS A 62 -12.03 10.26 -8.23
N ARG A 63 -11.40 11.41 -7.98
CA ARG A 63 -10.08 11.47 -7.33
C ARG A 63 -10.21 10.93 -5.91
N ALA A 64 -9.49 9.85 -5.60
CA ALA A 64 -9.36 9.33 -4.25
C ALA A 64 -8.05 9.85 -3.64
N ARG A 65 -8.12 10.34 -2.40
CA ARG A 65 -6.93 10.73 -1.64
C ARG A 65 -6.12 9.47 -1.30
N VAL A 66 -4.86 9.47 -1.69
CA VAL A 66 -3.91 8.41 -1.40
C VAL A 66 -3.04 8.84 -0.23
N LEU A 67 -2.98 8.00 0.79
CA LEU A 67 -2.03 8.13 1.89
C LEU A 67 -0.83 7.24 1.58
N GLY A 68 0.37 7.80 1.68
CA GLY A 68 1.60 7.11 1.37
C GLY A 68 2.62 7.17 2.49
N LEU A 69 3.40 6.10 2.66
CA LEU A 69 4.55 6.05 3.55
C LEU A 69 5.66 5.25 2.88
N LYS A 70 6.86 5.81 2.85
CA LYS A 70 8.05 5.20 2.24
C LYS A 70 9.18 5.12 3.25
N VAL A 71 9.87 3.98 3.30
CA VAL A 71 11.10 3.82 4.07
C VAL A 71 12.25 4.46 3.27
N THR A 72 12.89 5.45 3.88
CA THR A 72 14.01 6.20 3.28
C THR A 72 15.36 5.66 3.70
N ASP A 73 15.44 5.05 4.88
CA ASP A 73 16.66 4.42 5.40
C ASP A 73 16.37 3.23 6.33
N GLY A 74 17.34 2.34 6.48
CA GLY A 74 17.24 1.05 7.18
C GLY A 74 17.13 -0.16 6.25
N GLU A 75 16.93 -1.35 6.84
CA GLU A 75 16.88 -2.65 6.15
C GLU A 75 15.83 -2.71 5.02
N ALA A 76 14.70 -2.01 5.18
CA ALA A 76 13.61 -1.98 4.21
C ALA A 76 13.63 -0.75 3.30
N LYS A 77 14.80 -0.10 3.11
CA LYS A 77 14.92 1.09 2.27
C LYS A 77 14.31 0.87 0.89
N GLY A 78 13.39 1.77 0.50
CA GLY A 78 12.64 1.67 -0.76
C GLY A 78 11.26 1.01 -0.62
N LEU A 79 10.98 0.31 0.48
CA LEU A 79 9.65 -0.22 0.77
C LEU A 79 8.65 0.92 0.92
N GLU A 80 7.54 0.82 0.20
CA GLU A 80 6.52 1.86 0.17
C GLU A 80 5.13 1.24 0.25
N ILE A 81 4.28 1.81 1.09
CA ILE A 81 2.85 1.52 1.16
C ILE A 81 2.07 2.73 0.67
N ARG A 82 1.09 2.48 -0.18
CA ARG A 82 0.04 3.43 -0.55
C ARG A 82 -1.29 2.85 -0.13
N SER A 83 -2.16 3.67 0.42
CA SER A 83 -3.52 3.24 0.72
C SER A 83 -4.53 4.31 0.39
N TRP A 84 -5.63 3.86 -0.19
CA TRP A 84 -6.73 4.70 -0.61
C TRP A 84 -8.04 3.93 -0.48
N SER A 85 -9.15 4.66 -0.53
CA SER A 85 -10.47 4.05 -0.43
C SER A 85 -11.50 4.81 -1.24
N TYR A 86 -12.56 4.13 -1.61
CA TYR A 86 -13.72 4.74 -2.22
C TYR A 86 -15.01 4.04 -1.77
N VAL A 87 -16.13 4.74 -1.91
CA VAL A 87 -17.45 4.20 -1.60
C VAL A 87 -18.22 4.00 -2.91
N PRO A 88 -18.42 2.76 -3.40
CA PRO A 88 -19.33 2.46 -4.50
C PRO A 88 -20.80 2.63 -4.07
N GLY A 89 -21.38 3.80 -4.29
CA GLY A 89 -22.80 4.04 -4.03
C GLY A 89 -23.16 3.95 -2.54
N SER A 90 -24.20 3.21 -2.18
CA SER A 90 -24.65 2.99 -0.79
C SER A 90 -24.09 1.70 -0.16
N SER A 91 -23.24 0.95 -0.87
CA SER A 91 -22.90 -0.45 -0.54
C SER A 91 -21.69 -0.64 0.40
N GLY A 92 -21.19 0.43 1.00
CA GLY A 92 -20.03 0.39 1.90
C GLY A 92 -18.71 0.79 1.24
N ARG A 93 -17.66 0.97 2.04
CA ARG A 93 -16.34 1.47 1.61
C ARG A 93 -15.44 0.32 1.16
N LEU A 94 -14.88 0.43 -0.05
CA LEU A 94 -13.82 -0.45 -0.54
C LEU A 94 -12.46 0.24 -0.38
N SER A 95 -11.47 -0.47 0.16
CA SER A 95 -10.11 0.07 0.35
C SER A 95 -9.07 -0.79 -0.30
N PHE A 96 -7.98 -0.14 -0.67
CA PHE A 96 -6.88 -0.73 -1.38
C PHE A 96 -5.60 -0.35 -0.67
N VAL A 97 -4.68 -1.30 -0.68
CA VAL A 97 -3.30 -1.08 -0.26
C VAL A 97 -2.41 -1.56 -1.39
N THR A 98 -1.47 -0.71 -1.79
CA THR A 98 -0.44 -1.02 -2.78
C THR A 98 0.90 -1.02 -2.07
N PHE A 99 1.62 -2.13 -2.15
CA PHE A 99 3.00 -2.22 -1.71
C PHE A 99 3.92 -2.14 -2.92
N ARG A 100 4.95 -1.30 -2.84
CA ARG A 100 6.11 -1.35 -3.71
C ARG A 100 7.25 -1.92 -2.88
N ILE A 101 7.72 -3.09 -3.28
CA ILE A 101 8.68 -3.89 -2.52
C ILE A 101 9.99 -3.89 -3.31
N PRO A 102 11.07 -3.35 -2.73
CA PRO A 102 12.39 -3.36 -3.35
C PRO A 102 12.95 -4.79 -3.36
N GLU A 103 13.77 -5.08 -4.37
CA GLU A 103 14.37 -6.41 -4.56
C GLU A 103 15.20 -6.83 -3.35
N GLU A 104 15.93 -5.87 -2.79
CA GLU A 104 16.78 -6.02 -1.61
C GLU A 104 16.00 -6.41 -0.36
N PHE A 105 14.68 -6.15 -0.32
CA PHE A 105 13.81 -6.49 0.81
C PHE A 105 12.93 -7.74 0.56
N ASN A 106 13.13 -8.45 -0.55
CA ASN A 106 12.25 -9.56 -0.92
C ASN A 106 12.28 -10.72 0.11
N GLU A 107 13.42 -10.96 0.77
CA GLU A 107 13.54 -11.96 1.84
C GLU A 107 12.77 -11.54 3.12
N GLY A 108 12.86 -10.25 3.50
CA GLY A 108 12.17 -9.68 4.66
C GLY A 108 10.66 -9.47 4.45
N TRP A 109 10.19 -9.51 3.20
CA TRP A 109 8.81 -9.20 2.82
C TRP A 109 7.76 -10.04 3.55
N LYS A 110 7.95 -11.37 3.59
CA LYS A 110 6.94 -12.28 4.19
C LYS A 110 6.79 -12.03 5.69
N GLU A 111 7.91 -11.81 6.37
CA GLU A 111 7.91 -11.49 7.80
C GLU A 111 7.29 -10.12 8.07
N PHE A 112 7.63 -9.12 7.26
CA PHE A 112 6.99 -7.81 7.31
C PHE A 112 5.48 -7.90 7.13
N LEU A 113 5.00 -8.64 6.12
CA LEU A 113 3.58 -8.78 5.83
C LEU A 113 2.84 -9.44 7.01
N ASN A 114 3.43 -10.50 7.58
CA ASN A 114 2.88 -11.12 8.79
C ASN A 114 2.78 -10.12 9.93
N GLN A 115 3.88 -9.43 10.27
CA GLN A 115 3.86 -8.42 11.33
C GLN A 115 2.83 -7.33 11.05
N TRP A 116 2.76 -6.83 9.83
CA TRP A 116 1.79 -5.82 9.41
C TRP A 116 0.36 -6.29 9.67
N THR A 117 0.02 -7.52 9.28
CA THR A 117 -1.33 -8.07 9.54
C THR A 117 -1.64 -8.19 11.04
N THR A 118 -0.66 -8.46 11.90
CA THR A 118 -0.88 -8.54 13.36
C THR A 118 -1.09 -7.18 14.03
N LYS A 119 -0.66 -6.08 13.41
CA LYS A 119 -0.84 -4.72 13.93
C LYS A 119 -2.17 -4.09 13.50
N LEU A 120 -2.95 -4.77 12.66
CA LEU A 120 -4.26 -4.30 12.23
C LEU A 120 -5.34 -4.65 13.24
N PRO A 121 -6.40 -3.82 13.36
CA PRO A 121 -7.50 -4.09 14.30
C PRO A 121 -8.32 -5.33 13.92
N ARG A 122 -8.19 -5.80 12.68
CA ARG A 122 -8.83 -7.01 12.17
C ARG A 122 -8.02 -7.56 11.01
N CYS A 123 -8.23 -8.84 10.73
CA CYS A 123 -7.66 -9.51 9.57
C CYS A 123 -8.09 -8.79 8.26
N PRO A 124 -7.16 -8.26 7.45
CA PRO A 124 -7.49 -7.39 6.32
C PRO A 124 -8.25 -8.13 5.21
N TRP A 125 -8.05 -9.44 5.10
CA TRP A 125 -8.71 -10.35 4.15
C TRP A 125 -10.12 -10.75 4.58
N ARG A 126 -10.51 -10.48 5.83
CA ARG A 126 -11.82 -10.86 6.36
C ARG A 126 -12.84 -9.77 6.08
N TRP A 127 -13.71 -10.03 5.13
CA TRP A 127 -14.83 -9.15 4.79
C TRP A 127 -16.06 -9.51 5.61
N THR A 128 -16.54 -8.56 6.40
CA THR A 128 -17.83 -8.67 7.08
C THR A 128 -18.86 -7.90 6.26
N PHE A 129 -19.64 -8.63 5.47
CA PHE A 129 -20.82 -8.08 4.79
C PHE A 129 -22.03 -8.25 5.71
N MET A 130 -22.07 -7.55 6.85
CA MET A 130 -23.27 -7.51 7.68
C MET A 130 -23.64 -6.08 8.05
N ARG A 131 -24.94 -5.85 7.88
CA ARG A 131 -25.73 -4.63 7.97
C ARG A 131 -25.69 -4.11 9.41
N ASP A 132 -24.99 -3.00 9.67
CA ASP A 132 -25.33 -2.18 10.83
C ASP A 132 -26.76 -1.69 10.57
N ARG A 133 -27.67 -2.16 11.43
CA ARG A 133 -29.11 -1.89 11.37
C ARG A 133 -29.40 -0.53 12.00
#